data_AF-A0A162P2U5-F1
#
_entry.id   AF-A0A162P2U5-F1
#
_cell.length_a   1.000
_cell.length_b   1.000
_cell.length_c   1.000
_cell.angle_alpha   90.00
_cell.angle_beta   90.00
_cell.angle_gamma   90.00
#
_symmetry.space_group_name_H-M   'P 1'
#
loop_
_entity.id
_entity.type
_entity.pdbx_description
1 polymer ?
#
loop_
_entity_poly.entity_id
_entity_poly.type
_entity_poly.pdbx_seq_one_letter_code
_entity_poly.pdbx_strand_id
1 'polypeptide(L)'
;MVVTGGLLSVAANVLISFSSSYYLILILWALNGYFQSMAWAPGGKILVNWWPRQKHGLVFGWYTMAAASSSVLTYFLSISLVHDNDWRSLFRWPVLFLFLALIIYAIFSINHPRDKGFDEPAEIGEKQAALVTSWKARYRIVFSNRSFMLACLSIGFQSMARYGLLFWLPIYVLGDSYKTQPELVWMSLLLPIGMAIGAFSFGFISDRFFHGNRIWTISLGMFCSSLVCLLIFCIPEGQSWWIACLFLLAGFFVYGPQSNFWPLCPELLGNENAGTGIGIMNASAYFFAAAGEPVIGRFLDYAGSPAVLFLLIAGISFISSVSILLVRNKPAYTT
;
A
#
# COMPACT_ATOMS: atom_id res chain seq x y z
N MET A 1 18.45 -1.02 -9.49
CA MET A 1 17.93 -1.26 -8.12
C MET A 1 16.72 -2.17 -8.13
N VAL A 2 15.63 -1.82 -8.82
CA VAL A 2 14.38 -2.61 -8.85
C VAL A 2 14.62 -4.06 -9.31
N VAL A 3 15.32 -4.28 -10.44
CA VAL A 3 15.63 -5.63 -10.95
C VAL A 3 16.47 -6.43 -9.95
N THR A 4 17.53 -5.82 -9.40
CA THR A 4 18.41 -6.45 -8.41
C THR A 4 17.65 -6.87 -7.15
N GLY A 5 16.86 -5.95 -6.57
CA GLY A 5 16.04 -6.25 -5.39
C GLY A 5 14.99 -7.31 -5.68
N GLY A 6 14.37 -7.28 -6.87
CA GLY A 6 13.45 -8.31 -7.32
C GLY A 6 14.10 -9.69 -7.39
N LEU A 7 15.24 -9.83 -8.07
CA LEU A 7 15.94 -11.11 -8.20
C LEU A 7 16.42 -11.67 -6.86
N LEU A 8 16.92 -10.79 -5.97
CA LEU A 8 17.31 -11.19 -4.61
C LEU A 8 16.09 -11.61 -3.77
N SER A 9 14.93 -10.95 -3.95
CA SER A 9 13.66 -11.37 -3.34
C SER A 9 13.23 -12.75 -3.88
N VAL A 10 13.35 -12.99 -5.19
CA VAL A 10 13.06 -14.30 -5.79
C VAL A 10 13.93 -15.38 -5.15
N ALA A 11 15.24 -15.15 -5.09
CA ALA A 11 16.19 -16.07 -4.48
C ALA A 11 15.85 -16.34 -2.99
N ALA A 12 15.55 -15.30 -2.22
CA ALA A 12 15.19 -15.44 -0.81
C ALA A 12 13.94 -16.32 -0.60
N ASN A 13 12.88 -16.14 -1.41
CA ASN A 13 11.67 -16.96 -1.32
C ASN A 13 11.96 -18.43 -1.68
N VAL A 14 12.71 -18.68 -2.76
CA VAL A 14 13.10 -20.04 -3.15
C VAL A 14 13.89 -20.70 -2.01
N LEU A 15 14.87 -20.01 -1.41
CA LEU A 15 15.66 -20.51 -0.30
C LEU A 15 14.80 -20.80 0.96
N ILE A 16 13.83 -19.94 1.29
CA ILE A 16 12.86 -20.19 2.37
C ILE A 16 12.13 -21.52 2.13
N SER A 17 11.72 -21.79 0.89
CA SER A 17 10.99 -23.01 0.54
C SER A 17 11.80 -24.31 0.69
N PHE A 18 13.12 -24.25 0.85
CA PHE A 18 13.97 -25.41 1.14
C PHE A 18 14.48 -25.43 2.59
N SER A 19 14.22 -24.37 3.36
CA SER A 19 14.66 -24.29 4.75
C SER A 19 13.76 -25.12 5.67
N SER A 20 14.40 -25.77 6.65
CA SER A 20 13.76 -26.40 7.80
C SER A 20 14.09 -25.69 9.13
N SER A 21 15.05 -24.75 9.11
CA SER A 21 15.47 -24.00 10.30
C SER A 21 14.66 -22.71 10.44
N TYR A 22 14.01 -22.56 11.59
CA TYR A 22 13.27 -21.35 11.96
C TYR A 22 14.12 -20.08 11.84
N TYR A 23 15.36 -20.10 12.38
CA TYR A 23 16.25 -18.94 12.34
C TYR A 23 16.68 -18.59 10.91
N LEU A 24 16.92 -19.60 10.06
CA LEU A 24 17.26 -19.35 8.66
C LEU A 24 16.07 -18.75 7.90
N ILE A 25 14.85 -19.25 8.15
CA ILE A 25 13.62 -18.68 7.58
C ILE A 25 13.47 -17.22 8.00
N LEU A 26 13.64 -16.90 9.28
CA LEU A 26 13.57 -15.53 9.79
C LEU A 26 14.58 -14.60 9.10
N ILE A 27 15.83 -15.02 8.99
CA ILE A 27 16.89 -14.21 8.35
C ILE A 27 16.55 -13.98 6.88
N LEU A 28 16.19 -15.04 6.15
CA LEU A 28 15.82 -14.93 4.73
C LEU A 28 14.57 -14.07 4.52
N TRP A 29 13.60 -14.14 5.44
CA TRP A 29 12.38 -13.32 5.39
C TRP A 29 12.72 -11.83 5.62
N ALA A 30 13.59 -11.53 6.59
CA ALA A 30 14.06 -10.17 6.83
C ALA A 30 14.82 -9.61 5.61
N LEU A 31 15.70 -10.42 5.01
CA LEU A 31 16.43 -10.07 3.79
C LEU A 31 15.46 -9.86 2.61
N ASN A 32 14.46 -10.73 2.46
CA ASN A 32 13.42 -10.59 1.45
C ASN A 32 12.70 -9.23 1.57
N GLY A 33 12.32 -8.82 2.78
CA GLY A 33 11.75 -7.49 3.03
C GLY A 33 12.70 -6.35 2.65
N TYR A 34 13.99 -6.46 2.99
CA TYR A 34 15.01 -5.49 2.58
C TYR A 34 15.13 -5.38 1.05
N PHE A 35 15.18 -6.52 0.35
CA PHE A 35 15.28 -6.53 -1.11
C PHE A 35 14.05 -5.92 -1.80
N GLN A 36 12.84 -6.19 -1.30
CA GLN A 36 11.61 -5.60 -1.83
C GLN A 36 11.53 -4.08 -1.64
N SER A 37 12.19 -3.53 -0.60
CA SER A 37 12.23 -2.07 -0.38
C SER A 37 12.85 -1.28 -1.55
N MET A 38 13.67 -1.95 -2.38
CA MET A 38 14.36 -1.34 -3.52
C MET A 38 13.45 -1.04 -4.73
N ALA A 39 12.19 -1.49 -4.70
CA ALA A 39 11.27 -1.35 -5.84
C ALA A 39 10.43 -0.05 -5.77
N TRP A 40 9.83 0.24 -4.62
CA TRP A 40 8.76 1.24 -4.54
C TRP A 40 9.23 2.67 -4.81
N ALA A 41 10.29 3.13 -4.13
CA ALA A 41 10.76 4.50 -4.27
C ALA A 41 11.35 4.82 -5.65
N PRO A 42 12.20 3.95 -6.25
CA PRO A 42 12.63 4.15 -7.64
C PRO A 42 11.47 4.07 -8.63
N GLY A 43 10.54 3.12 -8.47
CA GLY A 43 9.35 3.01 -9.32
C GLY A 43 8.52 4.29 -9.31
N GLY A 44 8.20 4.82 -8.13
CA GLY A 44 7.49 6.09 -7.99
C GLY A 44 8.25 7.28 -8.57
N LYS A 45 9.59 7.30 -8.47
CA LYS A 45 10.41 8.36 -9.07
C LYS A 45 10.37 8.33 -10.61
N ILE A 46 10.37 7.15 -11.21
CA ILE A 46 10.19 7.01 -12.67
C ILE A 46 8.84 7.60 -13.10
N LEU A 47 7.75 7.30 -12.36
CA LEU A 47 6.43 7.88 -12.64
C LEU A 47 6.43 9.42 -12.54
N VAL A 48 7.13 9.99 -11.57
CA VAL A 48 7.23 11.45 -11.44
C VAL A 48 8.03 12.08 -12.59
N ASN A 49 9.01 11.37 -13.16
CA ASN A 49 9.83 11.88 -14.26
C ASN A 49 9.10 11.88 -15.62
N TRP A 50 8.20 10.93 -15.83
CA TRP A 50 7.57 10.70 -17.13
C TRP A 50 6.24 11.44 -17.32
N TRP A 51 5.57 11.84 -16.23
CA TRP A 51 4.25 12.44 -16.31
C TRP A 51 4.22 13.85 -15.67
N PRO A 52 3.42 14.77 -16.23
CA PRO A 52 3.23 16.10 -15.65
C PRO A 52 2.41 16.01 -14.35
N ARG A 53 2.55 17.02 -13.47
CA ARG A 53 1.96 17.00 -12.11
C ARG A 53 0.46 16.75 -12.09
N GLN A 54 -0.25 17.29 -13.06
CA GLN A 54 -1.71 17.17 -13.19
C GLN A 54 -2.16 15.72 -13.44
N LYS A 55 -1.27 14.84 -13.91
CA LYS A 55 -1.54 13.43 -14.19
C LYS A 55 -1.03 12.49 -13.09
N HIS A 56 -0.33 12.99 -12.07
CA HIS A 56 0.25 12.14 -11.03
C HIS A 56 -0.82 11.35 -10.27
N GLY A 57 -2.00 11.93 -10.01
CA GLY A 57 -3.13 11.21 -9.37
C GLY A 57 -3.50 9.93 -10.12
N LEU A 58 -3.82 10.06 -11.42
CA LEU A 58 -4.13 8.93 -12.29
C LEU A 58 -3.01 7.88 -12.37
N VAL A 59 -1.76 8.30 -12.55
CA VAL A 59 -0.62 7.40 -12.76
C VAL A 59 -0.28 6.62 -11.49
N PHE A 60 -0.28 7.29 -10.33
CA PHE A 60 -0.15 6.60 -9.05
C PHE A 60 -1.38 5.73 -8.73
N GLY A 61 -2.56 6.08 -9.23
CA GLY A 61 -3.75 5.22 -9.20
C GLY A 61 -3.54 3.89 -9.91
N TRP A 62 -3.02 3.90 -11.15
CA TRP A 62 -2.66 2.67 -11.86
C TRP A 62 -1.57 1.87 -11.14
N TYR A 63 -0.55 2.55 -10.64
CA TYR A 63 0.55 1.91 -9.92
C TYR A 63 0.08 1.22 -8.63
N THR A 64 -0.81 1.87 -7.86
CA THR A 64 -1.38 1.30 -6.64
C THR A 64 -2.44 0.25 -6.93
N MET A 65 -3.20 0.36 -8.02
CA MET A 65 -4.12 -0.67 -8.50
C MET A 65 -3.36 -1.95 -8.86
N ALA A 66 -2.22 -1.86 -9.54
CA ALA A 66 -1.40 -3.03 -9.85
C ALA A 66 -0.94 -3.75 -8.57
N ALA A 67 -0.52 -2.98 -7.55
CA ALA A 67 -0.18 -3.54 -6.24
C ALA A 67 -1.38 -4.22 -5.55
N ALA A 68 -2.57 -3.62 -5.54
CA ALA A 68 -3.76 -4.26 -4.95
C ALA A 68 -4.24 -5.48 -5.76
N SER A 69 -4.13 -5.45 -7.09
CA SER A 69 -4.44 -6.60 -7.95
C SER A 69 -3.51 -7.76 -7.66
N SER A 70 -2.24 -7.49 -7.34
CA SER A 70 -1.30 -8.51 -6.88
C SER A 70 -1.74 -9.14 -5.55
N SER A 71 -2.37 -8.39 -4.65
CA SER A 71 -2.95 -8.93 -3.41
C SER A 71 -4.12 -9.88 -3.71
N VAL A 72 -4.99 -9.55 -4.68
CA VAL A 72 -6.07 -10.45 -5.12
C VAL A 72 -5.50 -11.77 -5.61
N LEU A 73 -4.51 -11.69 -6.51
CA LEU A 73 -3.84 -12.88 -7.04
C LEU A 73 -3.14 -13.69 -5.92
N THR A 74 -2.49 -13.01 -4.98
CA THR A 74 -1.78 -13.65 -3.88
C THR A 74 -2.74 -14.36 -2.93
N TYR A 75 -3.87 -13.76 -2.57
CA TYR A 75 -4.89 -14.41 -1.74
C TYR A 75 -5.49 -15.60 -2.46
N PHE A 76 -5.84 -15.44 -3.75
CA PHE A 76 -6.39 -16.52 -4.56
C PHE A 76 -5.44 -17.71 -4.58
N LEU A 77 -4.17 -17.47 -4.93
CA LEU A 77 -3.13 -18.51 -4.94
C LEU A 77 -2.91 -19.11 -3.55
N SER A 78 -2.94 -18.31 -2.48
CA SER A 78 -2.75 -18.81 -1.13
C SER A 78 -3.86 -19.75 -0.70
N ILE A 79 -5.12 -19.39 -0.96
CA ILE A 79 -6.28 -20.22 -0.64
C ILE A 79 -6.25 -21.51 -1.48
N SER A 80 -5.95 -21.42 -2.78
CA SER A 80 -5.90 -22.60 -3.67
C SER A 80 -4.73 -23.54 -3.35
N LEU A 81 -3.54 -23.02 -3.04
CA LEU A 81 -2.34 -23.85 -2.88
C LEU A 81 -2.28 -24.54 -1.51
N VAL A 82 -2.78 -23.90 -0.44
CA VAL A 82 -2.72 -24.45 0.93
C VAL A 82 -3.55 -25.72 1.09
N HIS A 83 -4.62 -25.88 0.31
CA HIS A 83 -5.49 -27.05 0.42
C HIS A 83 -4.79 -28.34 -0.05
N ASP A 84 -3.97 -28.25 -1.10
CA ASP A 84 -3.44 -29.42 -1.80
C ASP A 84 -1.91 -29.59 -1.65
N ASN A 85 -1.21 -28.60 -1.11
CA ASN A 85 0.26 -28.59 -1.03
C ASN A 85 0.79 -28.14 0.34
N ASP A 86 2.04 -28.49 0.62
CA ASP A 86 2.79 -27.93 1.76
C ASP A 86 2.90 -26.41 1.65
N TRP A 87 2.96 -25.71 2.79
CA TRP A 87 3.07 -24.24 2.88
C TRP A 87 4.28 -23.70 2.11
N ARG A 88 5.32 -24.53 1.90
CA ARG A 88 6.49 -24.22 1.07
C ARG A 88 6.13 -23.86 -0.37
N SER A 89 5.04 -24.39 -0.91
CA SER A 89 4.55 -24.08 -2.26
C SER A 89 4.19 -22.61 -2.43
N LEU A 90 3.77 -21.93 -1.35
CA LEU A 90 3.49 -20.49 -1.31
C LEU A 90 4.72 -19.63 -1.61
N PHE A 91 5.92 -20.18 -1.40
CA PHE A 91 7.19 -19.51 -1.68
C PHE A 91 7.77 -19.88 -3.06
N ARG A 92 7.16 -20.84 -3.77
CA ARG A 92 7.65 -21.37 -5.06
C ARG A 92 6.83 -20.92 -6.25
N TRP A 93 5.50 -20.96 -6.16
CA TRP A 93 4.66 -20.64 -7.32
C TRP A 93 4.49 -19.13 -7.55
N PRO A 94 4.13 -18.31 -6.54
CA PRO A 94 3.95 -16.87 -6.73
C PRO A 94 5.21 -16.16 -7.22
N VAL A 95 6.38 -16.67 -6.84
CA VAL A 95 7.67 -16.07 -7.18
C VAL A 95 7.99 -16.13 -8.68
N LEU A 96 7.40 -17.08 -9.42
CA LEU A 96 7.56 -17.19 -10.89
C LEU A 96 6.90 -16.02 -11.62
N PHE A 97 5.75 -15.55 -11.13
CA PHE A 97 5.08 -14.36 -11.67
C PHE A 97 5.93 -13.10 -11.43
N LEU A 98 6.52 -12.97 -10.24
CA LEU A 98 7.47 -11.89 -9.95
C LEU A 98 8.68 -11.97 -10.90
N PHE A 99 9.26 -13.15 -11.08
CA PHE A 99 10.40 -13.35 -11.98
C PHE A 99 10.08 -12.92 -13.43
N LEU A 100 8.93 -13.34 -13.96
CA LEU A 100 8.47 -12.93 -15.29
C LEU A 100 8.25 -11.41 -15.38
N ALA A 101 7.60 -10.81 -14.36
CA ALA A 101 7.40 -9.37 -14.29
C ALA A 101 8.74 -8.60 -14.27
N LEU A 102 9.77 -9.14 -13.62
CA LEU A 102 11.11 -8.55 -13.61
C LEU A 102 11.80 -8.60 -14.98
N ILE A 103 11.60 -9.67 -15.75
CA ILE A 103 12.12 -9.75 -17.13
C ILE A 103 11.47 -8.67 -17.99
N ILE A 104 10.14 -8.55 -17.93
CA ILE A 104 9.39 -7.51 -18.65
C ILE A 104 9.88 -6.12 -18.21
N TYR A 105 10.00 -5.89 -16.90
CA TYR A 105 10.48 -4.62 -16.38
C TYR A 105 11.91 -4.29 -16.85
N ALA A 106 12.82 -5.27 -16.85
CA ALA A 106 14.20 -5.07 -17.29
C ALA A 106 14.32 -4.71 -18.78
N ILE A 107 13.41 -5.19 -19.62
CA ILE A 107 13.40 -4.92 -21.06
C ILE A 107 12.78 -3.55 -21.37
N PHE A 108 11.69 -3.19 -20.68
CA PHE A 108 10.86 -2.03 -21.05
C PHE A 108 11.02 -0.78 -20.18
N SER A 109 11.58 -0.90 -18.97
CA SER A 109 11.65 0.24 -18.04
C SER A 109 12.77 1.22 -18.40
N ILE A 110 12.43 2.51 -18.42
CA ILE A 110 13.33 3.60 -18.79
C ILE A 110 13.18 4.72 -17.76
N ASN A 111 14.30 5.23 -17.26
CA ASN A 111 14.30 6.13 -16.11
C ASN A 111 13.83 7.54 -16.44
N HIS A 112 14.25 8.06 -17.60
CA HIS A 112 13.88 9.38 -18.07
C HIS A 112 13.36 9.36 -19.51
N PRO A 113 12.36 10.19 -19.85
CA PRO A 113 11.91 10.37 -21.23
C PRO A 113 13.06 10.71 -22.20
N ARG A 114 14.00 11.55 -21.75
CA ARG A 114 15.18 11.97 -22.52
C ARG A 114 16.09 10.82 -22.95
N ASP A 115 16.12 9.72 -22.19
CA ASP A 115 16.94 8.54 -22.52
C ASP A 115 16.43 7.85 -23.81
N LYS A 116 15.20 8.20 -24.26
CA LYS A 116 14.61 7.81 -25.54
C LYS A 116 14.40 8.97 -26.51
N GLY A 117 14.95 10.15 -26.22
CA GLY A 117 14.79 11.34 -27.05
C GLY A 117 13.39 11.99 -26.96
N PHE A 118 12.61 11.69 -25.92
CA PHE A 118 11.38 12.42 -25.62
C PHE A 118 11.65 13.65 -24.76
N ASP A 119 10.86 14.70 -24.94
CA ASP A 119 10.91 15.89 -24.09
C ASP A 119 10.52 15.55 -22.65
N GLU A 120 11.26 16.09 -21.68
CA GLU A 120 10.82 16.06 -20.29
C GLU A 120 9.67 17.06 -20.09
N PRO A 121 8.67 16.75 -19.25
CA PRO A 121 7.64 17.71 -18.89
C PRO A 121 8.26 19.04 -18.45
N ALA A 122 7.82 20.16 -19.02
CA ALA A 122 8.45 21.49 -18.85
C ALA A 122 8.69 21.88 -17.37
N GLU A 123 7.78 21.48 -16.48
CA GLU A 123 7.85 21.71 -15.03
C GLU A 123 9.05 21.01 -14.34
N ILE A 124 9.67 20.04 -15.00
CA ILE A 124 10.78 19.20 -14.50
C ILE A 124 12.12 19.77 -14.97
N GLY A 125 12.24 20.09 -16.26
CA GLY A 125 13.49 20.49 -16.90
C GLY A 125 14.10 21.79 -16.36
N GLU A 126 13.28 22.80 -16.03
CA GLU A 126 13.77 24.10 -15.54
C GLU A 126 14.31 24.05 -14.10
N LYS A 127 13.77 23.17 -13.25
CA LYS A 127 14.16 23.09 -11.82
C LYS A 127 15.34 22.16 -11.60
N GLN A 128 15.39 21.05 -12.32
CA GLN A 128 16.39 20.00 -12.09
C GLN A 128 17.83 20.42 -12.48
N ALA A 129 17.96 21.45 -13.33
CA ALA A 129 19.26 22.06 -13.68
C ALA A 129 19.89 22.89 -12.54
N ALA A 130 19.12 23.28 -11.51
CA ALA A 130 19.55 24.25 -10.52
C ALA A 130 20.14 23.66 -9.22
N LEU A 131 19.94 22.37 -8.89
CA LEU A 131 20.22 21.87 -7.53
C LEU A 131 20.81 20.44 -7.50
N VAL A 132 22.14 20.33 -7.56
CA VAL A 132 22.84 19.12 -7.10
C VAL A 132 22.98 19.17 -5.57
N THR A 133 21.93 18.77 -4.87
CA THR A 133 21.92 18.67 -3.40
C THR A 133 22.48 17.31 -2.93
N SER A 134 23.38 17.34 -1.93
CA SER A 134 23.89 16.14 -1.24
C SER A 134 22.75 15.31 -0.63
N TRP A 135 22.91 13.99 -0.53
CA TRP A 135 21.91 13.10 0.05
C TRP A 135 21.47 13.54 1.46
N LYS A 136 22.41 13.98 2.32
CA LYS A 136 22.10 14.52 3.66
C LYS A 136 21.19 15.74 3.60
N ALA A 137 21.43 16.63 2.65
CA ALA A 137 20.62 17.83 2.46
C ALA A 137 19.19 17.46 2.05
N ARG A 138 19.02 16.47 1.16
CA ARG A 138 17.69 15.97 0.77
C ARG A 138 16.92 15.41 1.95
N TYR A 139 17.54 14.54 2.75
CA TYR A 139 16.90 13.99 3.95
C TYR A 139 16.53 15.10 4.95
N ARG A 140 17.41 16.09 5.16
CA ARG A 140 17.12 17.24 6.03
C ARG A 140 15.92 18.04 5.53
N ILE A 141 15.84 18.32 4.23
CA ILE A 141 14.69 19.03 3.62
C ILE A 141 13.40 18.26 3.87
N VAL A 142 13.40 16.95 3.63
CA VAL A 142 12.20 16.12 3.80
C VAL A 142 11.74 16.07 5.25
N PHE A 143 12.64 15.78 6.20
CA PHE A 143 12.29 15.74 7.63
C PHE A 143 11.92 17.11 8.21
N SER A 144 12.40 18.21 7.63
CA SER A 144 12.05 19.56 8.09
C SER A 144 10.66 20.00 7.64
N ASN A 145 10.06 19.33 6.64
CA ASN A 145 8.74 19.68 6.13
C ASN A 145 7.63 19.09 7.02
N ARG A 146 7.06 19.93 7.89
CA ARG A 146 6.00 19.53 8.83
C ARG A 146 4.75 18.97 8.14
N SER A 147 4.31 19.57 7.03
CA SER A 147 3.15 19.09 6.26
C SER A 147 3.40 17.68 5.71
N PHE A 148 4.61 17.42 5.22
CA PHE A 148 4.99 16.10 4.74
C PHE A 148 5.08 15.06 5.86
N MET A 149 5.61 15.42 7.03
CA MET A 149 5.67 14.52 8.19
C MET A 149 4.27 14.15 8.70
N LEU A 150 3.32 15.10 8.68
CA LEU A 150 1.91 14.81 8.99
C LEU A 150 1.27 13.86 7.96
N ALA A 151 1.59 14.03 6.67
CA ALA A 151 1.17 13.08 5.65
C ALA A 151 1.76 11.66 5.88
N CYS A 152 3.02 11.57 6.32
CA CYS A 152 3.66 10.31 6.69
C CYS A 152 3.01 9.65 7.92
N LEU A 153 2.57 10.44 8.89
CA LEU A 153 1.82 9.96 10.04
C LEU A 153 0.45 9.39 9.61
N SER A 154 -0.26 10.13 8.75
CA SER A 154 -1.58 9.73 8.27
C SER A 154 -1.54 8.44 7.43
N ILE A 155 -0.57 8.29 6.50
CA ILE A 155 -0.40 7.04 5.75
C ILE A 155 0.04 5.89 6.66
N GLY A 156 0.76 6.19 7.76
CA GLY A 156 1.11 5.23 8.80
C GLY A 156 -0.14 4.57 9.38
N PHE A 157 -1.07 5.38 9.89
CA PHE A 157 -2.36 4.87 10.38
C PHE A 157 -3.19 4.17 9.29
N GLN A 158 -3.23 4.73 8.07
CA GLN A 158 -3.90 4.05 6.95
C GLN A 158 -3.31 2.67 6.66
N SER A 159 -1.98 2.55 6.71
CA SER A 159 -1.29 1.28 6.45
C SER A 159 -1.48 0.29 7.60
N MET A 160 -1.54 0.76 8.84
CA MET A 160 -1.92 -0.05 9.99
C MET A 160 -3.35 -0.60 9.85
N ALA A 161 -4.30 0.24 9.44
CA ALA A 161 -5.68 -0.19 9.16
C ALA A 161 -5.74 -1.21 8.02
N ARG A 162 -5.03 -0.94 6.91
CA ARG A 162 -4.97 -1.83 5.74
C ARG A 162 -4.43 -3.20 6.09
N TYR A 163 -3.24 -3.26 6.69
CA TYR A 163 -2.61 -4.54 7.01
C TYR A 163 -3.32 -5.26 8.15
N GLY A 164 -3.90 -4.52 9.10
CA GLY A 164 -4.79 -5.08 10.11
C GLY A 164 -5.96 -5.85 9.48
N LEU A 165 -6.66 -5.24 8.51
CA LEU A 165 -7.72 -5.95 7.79
C LEU A 165 -7.19 -7.11 6.95
N LEU A 166 -6.10 -6.93 6.20
CA LEU A 166 -5.54 -8.01 5.37
C LEU A 166 -5.18 -9.24 6.21
N PHE A 167 -4.44 -9.05 7.30
CA PHE A 167 -3.94 -10.15 8.11
C PHE A 167 -5.04 -10.81 8.94
N TRP A 168 -5.87 -10.03 9.62
CA TRP A 168 -6.83 -10.55 10.59
C TRP A 168 -8.19 -10.92 9.98
N LEU A 169 -8.56 -10.41 8.80
CA LEU A 169 -9.85 -10.74 8.19
C LEU A 169 -9.99 -12.24 7.85
N PRO A 170 -9.02 -12.93 7.23
CA PRO A 170 -9.12 -14.37 7.01
C PRO A 170 -9.33 -15.15 8.31
N ILE A 171 -8.68 -14.72 9.40
CA ILE A 171 -8.81 -15.33 10.73
C ILE A 171 -10.22 -15.07 11.28
N TYR A 172 -10.73 -13.85 11.15
CA TYR A 172 -12.11 -13.49 11.53
C TYR A 172 -13.15 -14.34 10.79
N VAL A 173 -12.98 -14.52 9.47
CA VAL A 173 -13.93 -15.25 8.63
C VAL A 173 -13.87 -16.76 8.86
N LEU A 174 -12.68 -17.33 9.05
CA LEU A 174 -12.52 -18.75 9.31
C LEU A 174 -12.89 -19.14 10.75
N GLY A 175 -12.51 -18.34 11.74
CA GLY A 175 -12.77 -18.59 13.16
C GLY A 175 -12.51 -20.04 13.59
N ASP A 176 -13.37 -20.54 14.47
CA ASP A 176 -13.41 -21.97 14.84
C ASP A 176 -14.00 -22.88 13.74
N SER A 177 -14.64 -22.27 12.73
CA SER A 177 -15.32 -22.96 11.62
C SER A 177 -14.37 -23.43 10.52
N TYR A 178 -13.06 -23.22 10.64
CA TYR A 178 -12.10 -23.59 9.59
C TYR A 178 -12.12 -25.08 9.21
N LYS A 179 -12.51 -25.96 10.14
CA LYS A 179 -12.65 -27.41 9.89
C LYS A 179 -14.01 -27.80 9.31
N THR A 180 -15.05 -27.02 9.60
CA THR A 180 -16.43 -27.36 9.24
C THR A 180 -16.86 -26.70 7.93
N GLN A 181 -16.35 -25.49 7.65
CA GLN A 181 -16.71 -24.66 6.50
C GLN A 181 -15.48 -23.92 5.96
N PRO A 182 -14.47 -24.65 5.42
CA PRO A 182 -13.25 -24.06 4.89
C PRO A 182 -13.51 -23.09 3.72
N GLU A 183 -14.63 -23.23 3.02
CA GLU A 183 -15.04 -22.38 1.90
C GLU A 183 -15.29 -20.91 2.29
N LEU A 184 -15.49 -20.60 3.58
CA LEU A 184 -15.72 -19.22 4.03
C LEU A 184 -14.52 -18.32 3.76
N VAL A 185 -13.29 -18.87 3.74
CA VAL A 185 -12.08 -18.08 3.47
C VAL A 185 -12.15 -17.35 2.13
N TRP A 186 -12.92 -17.86 1.15
CA TRP A 186 -13.12 -17.20 -0.15
C TRP A 186 -13.79 -15.83 -0.02
N MET A 187 -14.60 -15.60 1.03
CA MET A 187 -15.18 -14.27 1.29
C MET A 187 -14.11 -13.23 1.62
N SER A 188 -12.96 -13.64 2.18
CA SER A 188 -11.86 -12.73 2.48
C SER A 188 -11.23 -12.11 1.22
N LEU A 189 -11.43 -12.70 0.04
CA LEU A 189 -11.00 -12.13 -1.25
C LEU A 189 -11.73 -10.84 -1.61
N LEU A 190 -12.93 -10.62 -1.09
CA LEU A 190 -13.68 -9.40 -1.38
C LEU A 190 -12.94 -8.15 -0.89
N LEU A 191 -12.18 -8.27 0.20
CA LEU A 191 -11.33 -7.19 0.70
C LEU A 191 -10.27 -6.75 -0.33
N PRO A 192 -9.32 -7.59 -0.80
CA PRO A 192 -8.34 -7.18 -1.80
C PRO A 192 -8.98 -6.81 -3.15
N ILE A 193 -10.12 -7.39 -3.53
CA ILE A 193 -10.87 -6.95 -4.73
C ILE A 193 -11.34 -5.51 -4.55
N GLY A 194 -11.95 -5.21 -3.40
CA GLY A 194 -12.32 -3.85 -3.01
C GLY A 194 -11.13 -2.91 -3.07
N MET A 195 -9.98 -3.32 -2.53
CA MET A 195 -8.75 -2.52 -2.57
C MET A 195 -8.32 -2.19 -4.01
N ALA A 196 -8.35 -3.16 -4.92
CA ALA A 196 -7.97 -2.94 -6.32
C ALA A 196 -8.89 -1.93 -7.01
N ILE A 197 -10.21 -2.06 -6.82
CA ILE A 197 -11.20 -1.13 -7.35
C ILE A 197 -11.02 0.26 -6.72
N GLY A 198 -10.77 0.32 -5.42
CA GLY A 198 -10.57 1.55 -4.66
C GLY A 198 -9.38 2.35 -5.16
N ALA A 199 -8.21 1.71 -5.33
CA ALA A 199 -7.00 2.42 -5.76
C ALA A 199 -7.12 3.06 -7.14
N PHE A 200 -7.78 2.39 -8.08
CA PHE A 200 -8.07 2.98 -9.38
C PHE A 200 -9.05 4.15 -9.26
N SER A 201 -10.13 3.95 -8.49
CA SER A 201 -11.22 4.93 -8.36
C SER A 201 -10.76 6.21 -7.69
N PHE A 202 -9.97 6.13 -6.62
CA PHE A 202 -9.57 7.30 -5.82
C PHE A 202 -8.61 8.24 -6.54
N GLY A 203 -7.77 7.74 -7.45
CA GLY A 203 -6.98 8.57 -8.35
C GLY A 203 -7.87 9.43 -9.25
N PHE A 204 -8.90 8.82 -9.84
CA PHE A 204 -9.87 9.53 -10.69
C PHE A 204 -10.81 10.45 -9.90
N ILE A 205 -11.28 10.02 -8.72
CA ILE A 205 -12.18 10.80 -7.86
C ILE A 205 -11.52 12.11 -7.43
N SER A 206 -10.25 12.05 -7.02
CA SER A 206 -9.47 13.24 -6.67
C SER A 206 -9.41 14.22 -7.84
N ASP A 207 -9.05 13.73 -9.03
CA ASP A 207 -8.81 14.59 -10.19
C ASP A 207 -10.11 15.19 -10.76
N ARG A 208 -11.24 14.46 -10.74
CA ARG A 208 -12.51 14.90 -11.38
C ARG A 208 -13.51 15.55 -10.42
N PHE A 209 -13.68 15.03 -9.20
CA PHE A 209 -14.72 15.52 -8.27
C PHE A 209 -14.19 16.50 -7.24
N PHE A 210 -12.93 16.36 -6.83
CA PHE A 210 -12.30 17.22 -5.82
C PHE A 210 -11.35 18.25 -6.43
N HIS A 211 -11.37 18.45 -7.74
CA HIS A 211 -10.51 19.40 -8.45
C HIS A 211 -9.01 19.24 -8.09
N GLY A 212 -8.57 17.99 -7.88
CA GLY A 212 -7.21 17.65 -7.46
C GLY A 212 -6.92 17.82 -5.96
N ASN A 213 -7.93 18.03 -5.11
CA ASN A 213 -7.73 18.14 -3.66
C ASN A 213 -7.58 16.78 -2.98
N ARG A 214 -6.34 16.25 -3.06
CA ARG A 214 -5.95 14.94 -2.53
C ARG A 214 -6.18 14.79 -1.03
N ILE A 215 -5.98 15.85 -0.26
CA ILE A 215 -6.16 15.84 1.21
C ILE A 215 -7.62 15.51 1.57
N TRP A 216 -8.57 16.19 0.92
CA TRP A 216 -9.99 15.92 1.15
C TRP A 216 -10.39 14.52 0.70
N THR A 217 -9.91 14.08 -0.46
CA THR A 217 -10.22 12.72 -0.95
C THR A 217 -9.67 11.66 0.01
N ILE A 218 -8.45 11.83 0.54
CA ILE A 218 -7.90 10.92 1.55
C ILE A 218 -8.74 10.92 2.82
N SER A 219 -9.04 12.11 3.36
CA SER A 219 -9.80 12.26 4.60
C SER A 219 -11.18 11.63 4.49
N LEU A 220 -11.91 11.89 3.40
CA LEU A 220 -13.23 11.34 3.14
C LEU A 220 -13.18 9.81 3.01
N GLY A 221 -12.23 9.27 2.24
CA GLY A 221 -12.13 7.82 2.08
C GLY A 221 -11.80 7.10 3.38
N MET A 222 -10.87 7.64 4.18
CA MET A 222 -10.54 7.08 5.49
C MET A 222 -11.69 7.22 6.49
N PHE A 223 -12.48 8.31 6.42
CA PHE A 223 -13.69 8.46 7.22
C PHE A 223 -14.77 7.43 6.83
N CYS A 224 -15.00 7.22 5.54
CA CYS A 224 -15.89 6.17 5.04
C CYS A 224 -15.40 4.77 5.46
N SER A 225 -14.09 4.51 5.43
CA SER A 225 -13.50 3.26 5.93
C SER A 225 -13.83 3.06 7.41
N SER A 226 -13.73 4.11 8.23
CA SER A 226 -14.11 4.07 9.64
C SER A 226 -15.58 3.72 9.81
N LEU A 227 -16.49 4.36 9.06
CA LEU A 227 -17.92 4.08 9.15
C LEU A 227 -18.25 2.63 8.75
N VAL A 228 -17.67 2.15 7.65
CA VAL A 228 -17.88 0.77 7.19
C VAL A 228 -17.41 -0.24 8.23
N CYS A 229 -16.24 -0.02 8.85
CA CYS A 229 -15.76 -0.92 9.89
C CYS A 229 -16.65 -0.88 11.15
N LEU A 230 -17.18 0.28 11.55
CA LEU A 230 -18.17 0.36 12.63
C LEU A 230 -19.46 -0.40 12.30
N LEU A 231 -19.91 -0.32 11.05
CA LEU A 231 -21.08 -1.09 10.60
C LEU A 231 -20.84 -2.59 10.67
N ILE A 232 -19.65 -3.07 10.27
CA ILE A 232 -19.29 -4.49 10.39
C ILE A 232 -19.29 -4.91 11.87
N PHE A 233 -18.74 -4.08 12.77
CA PHE A 233 -18.71 -4.37 14.21
C PHE A 233 -20.11 -4.50 14.82
N CYS A 234 -21.07 -3.68 14.38
CA CYS A 234 -22.43 -3.69 14.92
C CYS A 234 -23.31 -4.84 14.39
N ILE A 235 -22.90 -5.52 13.33
CA ILE A 235 -23.66 -6.62 12.73
C ILE A 235 -23.26 -7.92 13.45
N PRO A 236 -24.23 -8.69 13.98
CA PRO A 236 -23.95 -9.98 14.60
C PRO A 236 -23.21 -10.94 13.67
N GLU A 237 -22.31 -11.75 14.23
CA GLU A 237 -21.56 -12.76 13.48
C GLU A 237 -22.52 -13.73 12.79
N GLY A 238 -22.41 -13.84 11.46
CA GLY A 238 -23.27 -14.70 10.65
C GLY A 238 -22.91 -14.67 9.17
N GLN A 239 -23.20 -15.76 8.47
CA GLN A 239 -23.02 -15.86 7.01
C GLN A 239 -24.14 -15.13 6.30
N SER A 240 -23.97 -13.82 6.15
CA SER A 240 -24.87 -13.00 5.36
C SER A 240 -24.12 -12.37 4.20
N TRP A 241 -24.69 -12.44 3.01
CA TRP A 241 -24.09 -11.82 1.81
C TRP A 241 -23.83 -10.32 1.98
N TRP A 242 -24.58 -9.65 2.87
CA TRP A 242 -24.36 -8.25 3.23
C TRP A 242 -22.98 -8.00 3.88
N ILE A 243 -22.47 -8.93 4.70
CA ILE A 243 -21.14 -8.79 5.33
C ILE A 243 -20.02 -8.88 4.30
N ALA A 244 -20.20 -9.74 3.29
CA ALA A 244 -19.32 -9.85 2.14
C ALA A 244 -19.24 -8.53 1.35
N CYS A 245 -20.38 -7.87 1.11
CA CYS A 245 -20.40 -6.54 0.50
C CYS A 245 -19.66 -5.50 1.37
N LEU A 246 -19.79 -5.58 2.69
CA LEU A 246 -19.06 -4.68 3.60
C LEU A 246 -17.55 -4.93 3.59
N PHE A 247 -17.06 -6.17 3.42
CA PHE A 247 -15.63 -6.43 3.24
C PHE A 247 -15.09 -5.80 1.96
N LEU A 248 -15.85 -5.87 0.86
CA LEU A 248 -15.49 -5.18 -0.38
C LEU A 248 -15.41 -3.66 -0.15
N LEU A 249 -16.41 -3.07 0.50
CA LEU A 249 -16.41 -1.64 0.80
C LEU A 249 -15.28 -1.24 1.77
N ALA A 250 -14.99 -2.07 2.77
CA ALA A 250 -13.89 -1.85 3.70
C ALA A 250 -12.55 -1.82 2.95
N GLY A 251 -12.33 -2.77 2.04
CA GLY A 251 -11.16 -2.82 1.17
C GLY A 251 -11.05 -1.60 0.25
N PHE A 252 -12.17 -1.22 -0.37
CA PHE A 252 -12.27 -0.06 -1.24
C PHE A 252 -11.86 1.23 -0.54
N PHE A 253 -12.42 1.49 0.65
CA PHE A 253 -12.16 2.73 1.37
C PHE A 253 -10.85 2.73 2.18
N VAL A 254 -10.36 1.58 2.65
CA VAL A 254 -9.10 1.54 3.41
C VAL A 254 -7.89 1.70 2.49
N TYR A 255 -7.92 1.14 1.27
CA TYR A 255 -6.80 1.19 0.33
C TYR A 255 -6.94 2.25 -0.74
N GLY A 256 -8.17 2.59 -1.16
CA GLY A 256 -8.40 3.60 -2.19
C GLY A 256 -7.65 4.91 -1.95
N PRO A 257 -7.78 5.55 -0.77
CA PRO A 257 -7.03 6.76 -0.41
C PRO A 257 -5.51 6.69 -0.64
N GLN A 258 -4.93 5.48 -0.58
CA GLN A 258 -3.50 5.27 -0.76
C GLN A 258 -2.97 5.78 -2.10
N SER A 259 -3.77 5.76 -3.17
CA SER A 259 -3.38 6.30 -4.49
C SER A 259 -3.01 7.78 -4.44
N ASN A 260 -3.64 8.53 -3.52
CA ASN A 260 -3.53 9.98 -3.43
C ASN A 260 -2.44 10.44 -2.44
N PHE A 261 -1.91 9.56 -1.59
CA PHE A 261 -0.78 9.88 -0.73
C PHE A 261 0.52 10.06 -1.52
N TRP A 262 0.77 9.21 -2.52
CA TRP A 262 2.04 9.25 -3.25
C TRP A 262 2.25 10.52 -4.06
N PRO A 263 1.24 11.07 -4.78
CA PRO A 263 1.34 12.38 -5.42
C PRO A 263 1.58 13.55 -4.46
N LEU A 264 1.25 13.43 -3.16
CA LEU A 264 1.60 14.48 -2.18
C LEU A 264 3.12 14.63 -2.01
N CYS A 265 3.91 13.59 -2.32
CA CYS A 265 5.37 13.66 -2.24
C CYS A 265 5.95 14.75 -3.17
N PRO A 266 5.76 14.68 -4.51
CA PRO A 266 6.23 15.74 -5.41
C PRO A 266 5.54 17.10 -5.19
N GLU A 267 4.30 17.14 -4.70
CA GLU A 267 3.62 18.40 -4.36
C GLU A 267 4.27 19.13 -3.17
N LEU A 268 4.54 18.42 -2.07
CA LEU A 268 5.05 19.02 -0.84
C LEU A 268 6.57 19.21 -0.84
N LEU A 269 7.31 18.38 -1.59
CA LEU A 269 8.77 18.33 -1.54
C LEU A 269 9.47 18.75 -2.84
N GLY A 270 8.70 18.89 -3.93
CA GLY A 270 9.22 19.09 -5.27
C GLY A 270 9.70 17.80 -5.93
N ASN A 271 9.82 17.82 -7.27
CA ASN A 271 10.11 16.64 -8.06
C ASN A 271 11.52 16.06 -7.79
N GLU A 272 12.47 16.90 -7.38
CA GLU A 272 13.84 16.51 -7.04
C GLU A 272 13.90 15.61 -5.81
N ASN A 273 13.13 15.95 -4.77
CA ASN A 273 13.10 15.21 -3.51
C ASN A 273 11.99 14.14 -3.48
N ALA A 274 11.18 14.03 -4.54
CA ALA A 274 10.05 13.11 -4.60
C ALA A 274 10.47 11.65 -4.32
N GLY A 275 11.61 11.20 -4.85
CA GLY A 275 12.11 9.84 -4.59
C GLY A 275 12.42 9.59 -3.10
N THR A 276 13.12 10.53 -2.45
CA THR A 276 13.41 10.45 -1.00
C THR A 276 12.13 10.55 -0.18
N GLY A 277 11.20 11.43 -0.57
CA GLY A 277 9.88 11.57 0.04
C GLY A 277 9.08 10.28 -0.03
N ILE A 278 8.93 9.69 -1.21
CA ILE A 278 8.23 8.40 -1.41
C ILE A 278 8.88 7.31 -0.54
N GLY A 279 10.22 7.27 -0.46
CA GLY A 279 10.95 6.35 0.40
C GLY A 279 10.62 6.50 1.89
N ILE A 280 10.66 7.73 2.42
CA ILE A 280 10.36 8.02 3.84
C ILE A 280 8.88 7.76 4.15
N MET A 281 7.98 8.17 3.26
CA MET A 281 6.56 7.93 3.39
C MET A 281 6.26 6.42 3.42
N ASN A 282 6.90 5.66 2.53
CA ASN A 282 6.78 4.20 2.50
C ASN A 282 7.35 3.55 3.77
N ALA A 283 8.50 4.03 4.27
CA ALA A 283 9.06 3.56 5.53
C ALA A 283 8.10 3.79 6.70
N SER A 284 7.46 4.97 6.78
CA SER A 284 6.43 5.28 7.78
C SER A 284 5.23 4.33 7.69
N ALA A 285 4.70 4.12 6.48
CA ALA A 285 3.61 3.19 6.21
C ALA A 285 3.89 1.77 6.74
N TYR A 286 5.05 1.21 6.39
CA TYR A 286 5.43 -0.13 6.82
C TYR A 286 5.81 -0.22 8.30
N PHE A 287 6.38 0.84 8.89
CA PHE A 287 6.66 0.88 10.32
C PHE A 287 5.37 0.78 11.14
N PHE A 288 4.35 1.58 10.80
CA PHE A 288 3.06 1.53 11.48
C PHE A 288 2.32 0.21 11.25
N ALA A 289 2.43 -0.37 10.05
CA ALA A 289 1.91 -1.71 9.78
C ALA A 289 2.51 -2.76 10.72
N ALA A 290 3.85 -2.82 10.77
CA ALA A 290 4.58 -3.78 11.60
C ALA A 290 4.36 -3.53 13.10
N ALA A 291 4.33 -2.27 13.54
CA ALA A 291 4.05 -1.93 14.94
C ALA A 291 2.59 -2.21 15.32
N GLY A 292 1.67 -2.11 14.36
CA GLY A 292 0.25 -2.29 14.58
C GLY A 292 -0.18 -3.74 14.76
N GLU A 293 0.48 -4.68 14.07
CA GLU A 293 0.15 -6.11 14.14
C GLU A 293 0.18 -6.67 15.58
N PRO A 294 1.25 -6.49 16.39
CA PRO A 294 1.26 -6.93 17.79
C PRO A 294 0.27 -6.19 18.69
N VAL A 295 -0.04 -4.93 18.38
CA VAL A 295 -0.99 -4.12 19.15
C VAL A 295 -2.40 -4.66 18.93
N ILE A 296 -2.80 -4.86 17.67
CA ILE A 296 -4.10 -5.42 17.30
C ILE A 296 -4.24 -6.82 17.90
N GLY A 297 -3.22 -7.68 17.75
CA GLY A 297 -3.24 -9.04 18.30
C GLY A 297 -3.52 -9.08 19.80
N ARG A 298 -2.78 -8.30 20.60
CA ARG A 298 -3.02 -8.24 22.06
C ARG A 298 -4.43 -7.76 22.41
N PHE A 299 -4.96 -6.76 21.70
CA PHE A 299 -6.32 -6.29 21.95
C PHE A 299 -7.37 -7.36 21.64
N LEU A 300 -7.17 -8.13 20.56
CA LEU A 300 -8.06 -9.25 20.22
C LEU A 300 -8.03 -10.35 21.29
N ASP A 301 -6.83 -10.68 21.79
CA ASP A 301 -6.65 -11.66 22.87
C ASP A 301 -7.37 -11.23 24.17
N TYR A 302 -7.30 -9.94 24.54
CA TYR A 302 -7.98 -9.43 25.74
C TYR A 302 -9.49 -9.31 25.59
N ALA A 303 -9.98 -8.94 24.41
CA ALA A 303 -11.40 -8.70 24.19
C ALA A 303 -12.23 -9.98 24.02
N GLY A 304 -11.59 -11.08 23.60
CA GLY A 304 -12.25 -12.38 23.43
C GLY A 304 -13.27 -12.45 22.30
N SER A 305 -13.45 -11.39 21.51
CA SER A 305 -14.33 -11.35 20.34
C SER A 305 -13.55 -10.88 19.09
N PRO A 306 -13.55 -11.67 18.01
CA PRO A 306 -12.93 -11.29 16.73
C PRO A 306 -13.50 -10.00 16.13
N ALA A 307 -14.77 -9.67 16.42
CA ALA A 307 -15.43 -8.48 15.89
C ALA A 307 -14.75 -7.17 16.32
N VAL A 308 -14.08 -7.15 17.49
CA VAL A 308 -13.36 -5.97 18.02
C VAL A 308 -12.25 -5.48 17.07
N LEU A 309 -11.77 -6.34 16.17
CA LEU A 309 -10.91 -5.95 15.06
C LEU A 309 -11.47 -4.72 14.34
N PHE A 310 -12.74 -4.77 13.92
CA PHE A 310 -13.32 -3.71 13.11
C PHE A 310 -13.50 -2.40 13.89
N LEU A 311 -13.74 -2.47 15.20
CA LEU A 311 -13.78 -1.29 16.06
C LEU A 311 -12.40 -0.61 16.14
N LEU A 312 -11.32 -1.37 16.30
CA LEU A 312 -9.96 -0.84 16.33
C LEU A 312 -9.58 -0.21 14.98
N ILE A 313 -9.87 -0.92 13.88
CA ILE A 313 -9.60 -0.42 12.53
C ILE A 313 -10.40 0.85 12.26
N ALA A 314 -11.65 0.95 12.73
CA ALA A 314 -12.42 2.17 12.63
C ALA A 314 -11.72 3.35 13.31
N GLY A 315 -11.28 3.17 14.56
CA GLY A 315 -10.53 4.21 15.30
C GLY A 315 -9.25 4.63 14.58
N ILE A 316 -8.47 3.67 14.08
CA ILE A 316 -7.22 3.93 13.33
C ILE A 316 -7.51 4.69 12.04
N SER A 317 -8.52 4.28 11.28
CA SER A 317 -8.95 4.96 10.05
C SER A 317 -9.44 6.39 10.32
N PHE A 318 -10.17 6.60 11.41
CA PHE A 318 -10.59 7.94 11.84
C PHE A 318 -9.38 8.84 12.17
N ILE A 319 -8.39 8.33 12.90
CA ILE A 319 -7.16 9.07 13.21
C ILE A 319 -6.40 9.43 11.91
N SER A 320 -6.33 8.52 10.93
CA SER A 320 -5.75 8.81 9.61
C SER A 320 -6.51 9.94 8.89
N SER A 321 -7.85 9.90 8.93
CA SER A 321 -8.73 10.91 8.33
C SER A 321 -8.55 12.31 8.95
N VAL A 322 -8.40 12.40 10.26
CA VAL A 322 -8.19 13.68 10.96
C VAL A 322 -6.76 14.19 10.75
N SER A 323 -5.76 13.30 10.84
CA SER A 323 -4.35 13.69 10.72
C SER A 323 -4.00 14.27 9.34
N ILE A 324 -4.62 13.77 8.26
CA ILE A 324 -4.37 14.33 6.92
C ILE A 324 -4.92 15.75 6.77
N LEU A 325 -6.02 16.11 7.44
CA LEU A 325 -6.61 17.45 7.37
C LEU A 325 -5.70 18.52 8.00
N LEU A 326 -4.76 18.12 8.85
CA LEU A 326 -3.76 19.01 9.43
C LEU A 326 -2.65 19.38 8.44
N VAL A 327 -2.56 18.68 7.31
CA VAL A 327 -1.61 18.99 6.25
C VAL A 327 -2.04 20.29 5.58
N ARG A 328 -1.22 21.33 5.74
CA ARG A 328 -1.42 22.58 5.01
C ARG A 328 -0.77 22.46 3.64
N ASN A 329 -1.61 22.36 2.60
CA ASN A 329 -1.15 22.56 1.22
C ASN A 329 -1.28 24.05 0.91
N LYS A 330 -0.18 24.72 0.56
CA LYS A 330 -0.31 26.06 -0.05
C LYS A 330 -0.94 25.81 -1.43
N PRO A 331 -2.11 26.38 -1.76
CA PRO A 331 -2.67 26.24 -3.10
C PRO A 331 -1.64 26.78 -4.10
N ALA A 332 -1.17 25.93 -5.00
CA ALA A 332 -0.25 26.33 -6.06
C ALA A 332 -0.96 27.07 -7.21
N TYR A 333 -2.28 27.26 -7.12
CA TYR A 333 -3.10 27.93 -8.12
C TYR A 333 -3.36 29.38 -7.73
N THR A 334 -2.34 30.23 -7.92
CA THR A 334 -2.52 31.66 -8.20
C THR A 334 -1.46 32.09 -9.20
N THR A 335 -1.73 31.81 -10.47
CA THR A 335 -1.36 32.64 -11.63
C THR A 335 -2.38 32.38 -12.71
#